data_AF-A0A852NEZ2-F1
#
_entry.id   AF-A0A852NEZ2-F1
#
_cell.length_a   1.000
_cell.length_b   1.000
_cell.length_c   1.000
_cell.angle_alpha   90.00
_cell.angle_beta   90.00
_cell.angle_gamma   90.00
#
_symmetry.space_group_name_H-M   'P 1'
#
loop_
_entity.id
_entity.type
_entity.pdbx_description
1 polymer ?
#
loop_
_entity_poly.entity_id
_entity_poly.type
_entity_poly.pdbx_seq_one_letter_code
_entity_poly.pdbx_strand_id
1 'polypeptide(L)' 'KPYECPECGKRFWSSSILIRRQQTHMEGRPYECPECGKRFLNSSDLIRHQWTHTGERPYGCPKCRKRFIQSFALTRHQQ' A
#
# COMPACT_ATOMS: atom_id res chain seq x y z
N LYS A 1 -15.18 -14.95 -6.05
CA LYS A 1 -15.04 -13.88 -5.03
C LYS A 1 -16.09 -14.11 -3.93
N PRO A 2 -15.80 -15.00 -2.97
CA PRO A 2 -16.79 -15.44 -1.99
C PRO A 2 -17.11 -14.38 -0.93
N TYR A 3 -16.22 -13.41 -0.71
CA TYR A 3 -16.38 -12.38 0.31
C TYR A 3 -17.04 -11.14 -0.27
N GLU A 4 -18.18 -10.70 0.28
CA GLU A 4 -18.92 -9.52 -0.20
C GLU A 4 -18.87 -8.39 0.83
N CYS A 5 -18.67 -7.16 0.35
CA CYS A 5 -18.72 -5.97 1.19
C CYS A 5 -20.16 -5.50 1.35
N PRO A 6 -20.73 -5.51 2.58
CA PRO A 6 -22.12 -5.15 2.81
C PRO A 6 -22.41 -3.68 2.51
N GLU A 7 -21.39 -2.82 2.57
CA GLU A 7 -21.56 -1.37 2.35
C GLU A 7 -21.57 -0.94 0.88
N CYS A 8 -20.96 -1.72 -0.02
CA CYS A 8 -20.90 -1.35 -1.45
C CYS A 8 -21.17 -2.50 -2.42
N GLY A 9 -21.58 -3.68 -1.93
CA GLY A 9 -21.88 -4.88 -2.72
C GLY A 9 -20.68 -5.49 -3.46
N LYS A 10 -19.47 -4.93 -3.28
CA LYS A 10 -18.28 -5.40 -4.01
C LYS A 10 -17.79 -6.73 -3.46
N ARG A 11 -17.50 -7.66 -4.37
CA ARG A 11 -16.97 -8.99 -4.03
C ARG A 11 -15.44 -9.04 -4.13
N PHE A 12 -14.81 -9.77 -3.20
CA PHE A 12 -13.37 -9.95 -3.06
C PHE A 12 -13.00 -11.44 -2.93
N TRP A 13 -11.74 -11.76 -3.22
CA TRP A 13 -11.26 -13.15 -3.24
C TRP A 13 -10.77 -13.64 -1.87
N SER A 14 -10.41 -12.72 -0.96
CA SER A 14 -10.00 -13.03 0.40
C SER A 14 -10.75 -12.19 1.43
N SER A 15 -10.91 -12.75 2.63
CA SER A 15 -11.45 -12.05 3.80
C SER A 15 -10.57 -10.85 4.19
N SER A 16 -9.25 -10.99 4.10
CA SER A 16 -8.30 -9.91 4.38
C SER A 16 -8.49 -8.69 3.47
N ILE A 17 -8.76 -8.90 2.18
CA ILE A 17 -9.04 -7.80 1.25
C ILE A 17 -10.41 -7.17 1.55
N LEU A 18 -11.41 -7.98 1.93
CA LEU A 18 -12.72 -7.49 2.36
C LEU A 18 -12.61 -6.61 3.62
N ILE A 19 -11.90 -7.06 4.65
CA ILE A 19 -11.69 -6.30 5.89
C ILE A 19 -11.01 -4.96 5.58
N ARG A 20 -9.95 -4.97 4.76
CA ARG A 20 -9.28 -3.74 4.33
C ARG A 20 -10.22 -2.82 3.54
N ARG A 21 -11.13 -3.39 2.74
CA ARG A 21 -12.15 -2.59 2.06
C ARG A 21 -13.12 -1.96 3.06
N GLN A 22 -13.60 -2.71 4.05
CA GLN A 22 -14.48 -2.17 5.09
C GLN A 22 -13.81 -1.04 5.88
N GLN A 23 -12.51 -1.14 6.16
CA GLN A 23 -11.74 -0.03 6.74
C GLN A 23 -11.67 1.22 5.86
N THR A 24 -11.98 1.16 4.55
CA THR A 24 -12.10 2.38 3.72
C THR A 24 -13.42 3.09 3.91
N HIS A 25 -14.43 2.38 4.41
CA HIS A 25 -15.74 2.95 4.73
C HIS A 25 -15.74 3.61 6.10
N MET A 26 -14.97 3.06 7.03
CA MET A 26 -14.68 3.71 8.30
C MET A 26 -13.61 4.79 8.08
N GLU A 27 -13.90 6.05 8.41
CA GLU A 27 -12.95 7.17 8.25
C GLU A 27 -11.66 7.01 9.09
N GLY A 28 -11.63 6.02 9.99
CA GLY A 28 -10.46 5.64 10.77
C GLY A 28 -9.45 4.86 9.95
N ARG A 29 -8.52 5.58 9.30
CA ARG A 29 -7.24 4.98 8.86
C ARG A 29 -6.34 4.83 10.09
N PRO A 30 -6.10 3.62 10.62
CA PRO A 30 -5.50 3.48 11.94
C PRO A 30 -4.00 3.82 11.98
N TYR A 31 -3.32 3.84 10.83
CA TYR A 31 -1.88 4.06 10.75
C TYR A 31 -1.59 5.49 10.30
N GLU A 32 -1.05 6.32 11.19
CA GLU A 32 -0.71 7.72 10.88
C GLU A 32 0.78 7.89 10.63
N CYS A 33 1.13 8.72 9.65
CA CYS A 33 2.50 9.11 9.40
C CYS A 33 2.93 10.22 10.37
N PRO A 34 3.98 10.00 11.20
CA PRO A 34 4.40 10.99 12.18
C PRO A 34 5.01 12.26 11.55
N GLU A 35 5.54 12.16 10.33
CA GLU A 35 6.19 13.27 9.61
C GLU A 35 5.18 14.26 9.02
N CYS A 36 3.99 13.79 8.59
CA CYS A 36 3.05 14.62 7.81
C CYS A 36 1.57 14.42 8.16
N GLY A 37 1.25 13.63 9.20
CA GLY A 37 -0.12 13.35 9.64
C GLY A 37 -0.95 12.52 8.67
N LYS A 38 -0.38 12.05 7.56
CA LYS A 38 -1.12 11.28 6.55
C LYS A 38 -1.48 9.89 7.07
N ARG A 39 -2.75 9.52 6.97
CA ARG A 39 -3.25 8.24 7.48
C ARG A 39 -3.35 7.16 6.39
N PHE A 40 -3.12 5.90 6.78
CA PHE A 40 -3.09 4.69 5.96
C PHE A 40 -3.93 3.56 6.58
N LEU A 41 -4.38 2.63 5.74
CA LEU A 41 -5.23 1.51 6.15
C LEU A 41 -4.44 0.34 6.71
N ASN A 42 -3.16 0.23 6.36
CA ASN A 42 -2.27 -0.83 6.83
C ASN A 42 -0.86 -0.28 7.10
N SER A 43 -0.11 -0.99 7.94
CA SER A 43 1.26 -0.62 8.33
C SER A 43 2.23 -0.68 7.16
N SER A 44 2.09 -1.63 6.24
CA SER A 44 2.97 -1.74 5.06
C SER A 44 2.88 -0.51 4.15
N ASP A 45 1.68 0.05 3.97
CA ASP A 45 1.46 1.27 3.21
C ASP A 45 2.08 2.49 3.92
N LEU A 46 2.00 2.55 5.25
CA LEU A 46 2.65 3.58 6.05
C LEU A 46 4.19 3.49 5.94
N ILE A 47 4.78 2.31 6.11
CA ILE A 47 6.23 2.10 6.00
C ILE A 47 6.73 2.50 4.60
N ARG A 48 6.03 2.04 3.56
CA ARG A 48 6.34 2.42 2.17
C ARG A 48 6.21 3.93 1.95
N HIS A 49 5.25 4.58 2.60
CA HIS A 49 5.15 6.02 2.56
C HIS A 49 6.30 6.71 3.29
N GLN A 50 6.77 6.20 4.42
CA GLN A 50 7.92 6.78 5.12
C GLN A 50 9.18 6.81 4.25
N TRP A 51 9.37 5.85 3.35
CA TRP A 51 10.45 5.88 2.35
C TRP A 51 10.40 7.11 1.43
N THR A 52 9.26 7.78 1.26
CA THR A 52 9.17 9.04 0.51
C THR A 52 9.76 10.21 1.26
N HIS A 53 9.78 10.16 2.60
CA HIS A 53 10.39 11.19 3.45
C HIS A 53 11.89 10.94 3.61
N THR A 54 12.28 9.71 3.87
CA THR A 54 13.71 9.34 4.04
C THR A 54 14.47 9.26 2.72
N GLY A 55 13.77 9.19 1.59
CA GLY A 55 14.39 8.94 0.29
C GLY A 55 14.90 7.51 0.10
N GLU A 56 14.57 6.59 1.01
CA GLU A 56 14.94 5.19 0.88
C GLU A 56 14.31 4.56 -0.36
N ARG A 57 15.13 3.80 -1.10
CA ARG A 57 14.69 3.10 -2.33
C ARG A 57 15.25 1.69 -2.32
N PRO A 58 14.58 0.73 -1.68
CA PRO A 58 15.14 -0.60 -1.46
C PRO A 58 15.28 -1.41 -2.75
N TYR A 59 14.52 -1.11 -3.79
CA TYR A 59 14.51 -1.90 -5.02
C TYR A 59 15.45 -1.30 -6.06
N GLY A 60 16.60 -1.93 -6.30
CA GLY A 60 17.58 -1.49 -7.29
C GLY A 60 17.51 -2.28 -8.60
N CYS A 61 17.61 -1.58 -9.74
CA CYS A 61 17.80 -2.21 -11.03
C CYS A 61 19.27 -2.63 -11.21
N PRO A 62 19.56 -3.92 -11.46
CA PRO A 62 20.94 -4.39 -11.59
C PRO A 62 21.63 -3.87 -12.85
N LYS A 63 20.88 -3.53 -13.91
CA LYS A 63 21.42 -3.07 -15.20
C LYS A 63 21.83 -1.60 -15.17
N CYS A 64 20.95 -0.71 -14.69
CA CYS A 64 21.14 0.74 -14.77
C CYS A 64 21.31 1.42 -13.40
N ARG A 65 21.33 0.64 -12.31
CA ARG A 65 21.46 1.11 -10.91
C ARG A 65 20.35 2.07 -10.44
N LYS A 66 19.30 2.30 -11.23
CA LYS A 66 18.12 3.08 -10.80
C LYS A 66 17.44 2.39 -9.63
N ARG A 67 17.06 3.17 -8.61
CA ARG A 67 16.39 2.67 -7.40
C ARG A 67 14.93 3.11 -7.35
N PHE A 68 14.09 2.27 -6.79
CA PHE A 68 12.64 2.42 -6.68
C PHE A 68 12.17 2.16 -5.25
N ILE A 69 11.07 2.83 -4.88
CA ILE A 69 10.38 2.65 -3.60
C ILE A 69 9.53 1.37 -3.62
N GLN A 70 9.10 0.90 -4.80
CA GLN A 70 8.15 -0.20 -4.94
C GLN A 70 8.69 -1.28 -5.87
N SER A 71 8.49 -2.55 -5.50
CA SER A 71 8.95 -3.70 -6.29
C SER A 71 8.34 -3.73 -7.69
N PHE A 72 7.03 -3.50 -7.81
CA PHE A 72 6.37 -3.50 -9.13
C PHE A 72 6.91 -2.39 -10.04
N ALA A 73 7.36 -1.27 -9.48
CA ALA A 73 7.92 -0.17 -10.26
C ALA A 73 9.28 -0.57 -10.86
N LEU A 74 10.08 -1.34 -10.11
CA LEU A 74 11.28 -2.00 -10.63
C LEU A 74 10.91 -3.04 -11.70
N THR A 75 9.94 -3.92 -11.44
CA THR A 75 9.52 -4.95 -12.40
C THR A 75 9.04 -4.34 -13.70
N ARG A 76 8.23 -3.28 -13.66
CA ARG A 76 7.78 -2.54 -14.85
C ARG A 76 8.92 -1.83 -15.57
N HIS A 77 9.94 -1.40 -14.85
CA HIS A 77 11.13 -0.79 -15.45
C HIS A 77 12.03 -1.83 -16.15
N GLN A 78 11.99 -3.09 -15.73
CA GLN A 78 12.81 -4.18 -16.27
C GLN A 78 12.17 -4.93 -17.44
N GLN A 79 10.84 -4.84 -17.58
CA GLN A 79 10.09 -5.26 -18.77
C GLN A 79 10.43 -4.33 -19.95
#